data_AF-A0A8E2AY82-F1
#
_entry.id   AF-A0A8E2AY82-F1
#
_cell.length_a   1.000
_cell.length_b   1.000
_cell.length_c   1.000
_cell.angle_alpha   90.00
_cell.angle_beta   90.00
_cell.angle_gamma   90.00
#
_symmetry.space_group_name_H-M   'P 1'
#
loop_
_entity.id
_entity.type
_entity.pdbx_description
1 polymer ?
#
loop_
_entity_poly.entity_id
_entity_poly.type
_entity_poly.pdbx_seq_one_letter_code
_entity_poly.pdbx_strand_id
1 'polypeptide(L)'
;MSKTPLSPIEEHARIHAHLMTFGFLVCLPLGVLVARYFRTFTRRWWFGHTLIQFLVSGPIIIAGFVFGHQSTSRLLTGHWDDPHKKIGLALLILYLIQLVIGLTVHYFKTPSLFGGRRPPQNYFHALFGLAIIALASYQVHYGMYFEWAHALGNAHPVMSGCKHFWLGCTTTFFGLYAIGLVLLRRQYRQEAAGRERMLKGSPGGSGTALKA
;
A
#
# COMPACT_ATOMS: atom_id res chain seq x y z
N MET A 1 25.49 21.99 -1.57
CA MET A 1 24.13 22.24 -1.04
C MET A 1 23.98 23.73 -0.84
N SER A 2 22.82 24.30 -1.18
CA SER A 2 22.56 25.70 -0.86
C SER A 2 22.70 25.92 0.65
N LYS A 3 23.35 27.01 1.03
CA LYS A 3 23.50 27.43 2.44
C LYS A 3 22.30 28.26 2.92
N THR A 4 21.36 28.57 2.02
CA THR A 4 20.13 29.30 2.37
C THR A 4 19.13 28.35 3.03
N PRO A 5 18.37 28.82 4.04
CA PRO A 5 17.28 28.03 4.61
C PRO A 5 16.18 27.81 3.57
N LEU A 6 15.43 26.72 3.74
CA LEU A 6 14.22 26.50 2.95
C LEU A 6 13.20 27.60 3.24
N SER A 7 12.46 28.00 2.21
CA SER A 7 11.27 28.81 2.40
C SER A 7 10.18 28.04 3.16
N PRO A 8 9.23 28.74 3.81
CA PRO A 8 8.12 28.07 4.51
C PRO A 8 7.29 27.13 3.62
N ILE A 9 7.19 27.42 2.33
CA ILE A 9 6.45 26.57 1.38
C ILE A 9 7.25 25.33 0.98
N GLU A 10 8.57 25.46 0.77
CA GLU A 10 9.45 24.31 0.53
C GLU A 10 9.50 23.39 1.74
N GLU A 11 9.49 23.93 2.96
CA GLU A 11 9.40 23.11 4.17
C GLU A 11 8.09 22.33 4.24
N HIS A 12 6.97 22.97 3.90
CA HIS A 12 5.67 22.32 3.88
C HIS A 12 5.59 21.20 2.84
N ALA A 13 6.08 21.46 1.62
CA ALA A 13 6.18 20.47 0.54
C ALA A 13 7.16 19.34 0.90
N ARG A 14 8.24 19.65 1.62
CA ARG A 14 9.18 18.65 2.15
C ARG A 14 8.49 17.72 3.14
N ILE A 15 7.68 18.23 4.06
CA ILE A 15 6.93 17.40 5.02
C ILE A 15 5.96 16.48 4.27
N HIS A 16 5.21 17.02 3.30
CA HIS A 16 4.38 16.22 2.40
C HIS A 16 5.17 15.07 1.76
N ALA A 17 6.32 15.39 1.14
CA ALA A 17 7.16 14.41 0.45
C ALA A 17 7.67 13.31 1.40
N HIS A 18 8.08 13.64 2.62
CA HIS A 18 8.55 12.66 3.60
C HIS A 18 7.41 11.74 4.06
N LEU A 19 6.26 12.30 4.43
CA LEU A 19 5.11 11.52 4.89
C LEU A 19 4.58 10.61 3.79
N MET A 20 4.46 11.12 2.56
CA MET A 20 4.02 10.32 1.41
C MET A 20 5.00 9.21 1.07
N THR A 21 6.30 9.51 1.02
CA THR A 21 7.33 8.52 0.74
C THR A 21 7.34 7.42 1.81
N PHE A 22 7.30 7.81 3.09
CA PHE A 22 7.31 6.84 4.18
C PHE A 22 6.04 5.99 4.23
N GLY A 23 4.87 6.62 4.14
CA GLY A 23 3.59 5.91 4.12
C GLY A 23 3.48 4.93 2.96
N PHE A 24 3.72 5.40 1.73
CA PHE A 24 3.51 4.60 0.52
C PHE A 24 4.66 3.68 0.12
N LEU A 25 5.92 4.02 0.40
CA LEU A 25 7.08 3.21 -0.02
C LEU A 25 7.73 2.42 1.10
N VAL A 26 7.38 2.69 2.35
CA VAL A 26 7.89 1.93 3.50
C VAL A 26 6.76 1.18 4.18
N CYS A 27 5.78 1.88 4.74
CA CYS A 27 4.74 1.25 5.56
C CYS A 27 3.86 0.28 4.74
N LEU A 28 3.28 0.75 3.62
CA LEU A 28 2.42 -0.12 2.81
C LEU A 28 3.15 -1.36 2.25
N PRO A 29 4.34 -1.24 1.64
CA PRO A 29 5.16 -2.38 1.23
C PRO A 29 5.46 -3.34 2.37
N LEU A 30 5.83 -2.83 3.55
CA LEU A 30 6.10 -3.67 4.72
C LEU A 30 4.87 -4.47 5.13
N GLY A 31 3.69 -3.85 5.18
CA GLY A 31 2.43 -4.53 5.46
C GLY A 31 2.13 -5.63 4.44
N VAL A 32 2.41 -5.40 3.16
CA VAL A 32 2.26 -6.42 2.10
C VAL A 32 3.26 -7.57 2.29
N LEU A 33 4.51 -7.29 2.61
CA LEU A 33 5.53 -8.31 2.85
C LEU A 33 5.19 -9.16 4.08
N VAL A 34 4.65 -8.57 5.16
CA VAL A 34 4.13 -9.32 6.31
C VAL A 34 3.09 -10.34 5.87
N ALA A 35 2.11 -9.94 5.05
CA ALA A 35 1.11 -10.86 4.53
C ALA A 35 1.71 -11.93 3.61
N ARG A 36 2.69 -11.58 2.78
CA ARG A 36 3.34 -12.51 1.84
C ARG A 36 4.14 -13.59 2.56
N TYR A 37 4.98 -13.21 3.51
CA TYR A 37 5.90 -14.13 4.17
C TYR A 37 5.22 -14.92 5.29
N PHE A 38 4.37 -14.30 6.11
CA PHE A 38 3.86 -14.95 7.33
C PHE A 38 2.60 -15.78 7.12
N ARG A 39 1.88 -15.62 5.98
CA ARG A 39 0.61 -16.32 5.72
C ARG A 39 0.70 -17.84 5.79
N THR A 40 1.87 -18.42 5.48
CA THR A 40 2.07 -19.88 5.50
C THR A 40 2.58 -20.44 6.83
N PHE A 41 2.85 -19.56 7.81
CA PHE A 41 3.45 -19.93 9.10
C PHE A 41 2.54 -19.63 10.30
N THR A 42 1.77 -18.55 10.27
CA THR A 42 0.90 -18.16 11.40
C THR A 42 -0.38 -17.54 10.91
N ARG A 43 -1.51 -17.82 11.57
CA ARG A 43 -2.80 -17.17 11.27
C ARG A 43 -2.82 -15.69 11.67
N ARG A 44 -1.91 -15.23 12.53
CA ARG A 44 -1.85 -13.82 12.97
C ARG A 44 -1.32 -12.86 11.90
N TRP A 45 -0.92 -13.36 10.72
CA TRP A 45 -0.45 -12.55 9.60
C TRP A 45 -1.45 -11.45 9.21
N TRP A 46 -2.75 -11.74 9.28
CA TRP A 46 -3.78 -10.78 8.89
C TRP A 46 -3.84 -9.60 9.86
N PHE A 47 -3.65 -9.83 11.16
CA PHE A 47 -3.62 -8.76 12.15
C PHE A 47 -2.44 -7.83 11.92
N GLY A 48 -1.23 -8.39 11.73
CA GLY A 48 -0.04 -7.60 11.41
C GLY A 48 -0.18 -6.81 10.11
N HIS A 49 -0.75 -7.44 9.08
CA HIS A 49 -1.08 -6.76 7.83
C HIS A 49 -2.04 -5.59 8.05
N THR A 50 -3.20 -5.83 8.68
CA THR A 50 -4.21 -4.79 8.93
C THR A 50 -3.68 -3.66 9.80
N LEU A 51 -2.92 -3.96 10.86
CA LEU A 51 -2.31 -2.97 11.74
C LEU A 51 -1.42 -2.01 10.95
N ILE A 52 -0.52 -2.56 10.11
CA ILE A 52 0.40 -1.74 9.32
C ILE A 52 -0.36 -0.97 8.24
N GLN A 53 -1.25 -1.63 7.50
CA GLN A 53 -1.98 -0.99 6.39
C GLN A 53 -2.91 0.12 6.88
N PHE A 54 -3.69 -0.12 7.92
CA PHE A 54 -4.73 0.82 8.33
C PHE A 54 -4.25 1.77 9.43
N LEU A 55 -3.83 1.21 10.57
CA LEU A 55 -3.57 2.01 11.78
C LEU A 55 -2.25 2.78 11.72
N VAL A 56 -1.22 2.23 11.06
CA VAL A 56 0.08 2.92 10.91
C VAL A 56 0.09 3.77 9.65
N SER A 57 -0.17 3.17 8.48
CA SER A 57 -0.03 3.89 7.20
C SER A 57 -1.13 4.94 7.00
N GLY A 58 -2.36 4.67 7.45
CA GLY A 58 -3.50 5.58 7.27
C GLY A 58 -3.26 6.99 7.79
N PRO A 59 -2.95 7.18 9.09
CA PRO A 59 -2.68 8.50 9.65
C PRO A 59 -1.53 9.23 8.94
N ILE A 60 -0.46 8.52 8.59
CA ILE A 60 0.72 9.09 7.91
C ILE A 60 0.35 9.58 6.50
N ILE A 61 -0.37 8.76 5.73
CA ILE A 61 -0.81 9.09 4.37
C ILE A 61 -1.80 10.26 4.40
N ILE A 62 -2.78 10.24 5.32
CA ILE A 62 -3.76 11.32 5.46
C ILE A 62 -3.04 12.63 5.83
N ALA A 63 -2.14 12.60 6.81
CA ALA A 63 -1.35 13.78 7.18
C ALA A 63 -0.54 14.29 5.98
N GLY A 64 0.19 13.42 5.29
CA GLY A 64 0.93 13.79 4.08
C GLY A 64 0.03 14.44 3.03
N PHE A 65 -1.19 13.94 2.84
CA PHE A 65 -2.12 14.45 1.84
C PHE A 65 -2.60 15.85 2.19
N VAL A 66 -2.88 16.08 3.47
CA VAL A 66 -3.24 17.40 4.00
C VAL A 66 -2.14 18.42 3.75
N PHE A 67 -0.87 18.07 4.01
CA PHE A 67 0.27 18.95 3.70
C PHE A 67 0.39 19.23 2.18
N GLY A 68 0.11 18.24 1.34
CA GLY A 68 0.08 18.42 -0.11
C GLY A 68 -1.00 19.41 -0.54
N HIS A 69 -2.23 19.21 -0.06
CA HIS A 69 -3.37 20.11 -0.33
C HIS A 69 -3.11 21.53 0.17
N GLN A 70 -2.55 21.68 1.37
CA GLN A 70 -2.20 22.99 1.92
C GLN A 70 -1.09 23.68 1.11
N SER A 71 -0.13 22.92 0.55
CA SER A 71 0.91 23.46 -0.34
C SER A 71 0.28 24.12 -1.57
N THR A 72 -0.69 23.47 -2.21
CA THR A 72 -1.33 24.01 -3.42
C THR A 72 -2.17 25.25 -3.11
N SER A 73 -2.85 25.29 -1.95
CA SER A 73 -3.57 26.49 -1.50
C SER A 73 -2.63 27.67 -1.24
N ARG A 74 -1.42 27.43 -0.71
CA ARG A 74 -0.43 28.48 -0.44
C ARG A 74 0.28 28.98 -1.70
N LEU A 75 0.51 28.09 -2.66
CA LEU A 75 1.12 28.44 -3.96
C LEU A 75 0.12 29.11 -4.92
N LEU A 76 -1.19 29.07 -4.62
CA LEU A 76 -2.26 29.54 -5.50
C LEU A 76 -2.26 28.87 -6.89
N THR A 77 -1.69 27.66 -6.99
CA THR A 77 -1.52 26.89 -8.23
C THR A 77 -2.72 25.99 -8.54
N GLY A 78 -3.93 26.34 -8.09
CA GLY A 78 -5.11 25.48 -8.22
C GLY A 78 -5.02 24.12 -7.50
N HIS A 79 -6.15 23.41 -7.44
CA HIS A 79 -6.22 22.03 -6.96
C HIS A 79 -6.48 21.09 -8.14
N TRP A 80 -5.76 19.97 -8.20
CA TRP A 80 -5.98 18.89 -9.17
C TRP A 80 -5.81 19.29 -10.65
N ASP A 81 -4.96 20.26 -10.94
CA ASP A 81 -4.75 20.81 -12.28
C ASP A 81 -3.57 20.16 -13.03
N ASP A 82 -2.55 19.66 -12.33
CA ASP A 82 -1.43 18.94 -12.92
C ASP A 82 -1.49 17.40 -12.71
N PRO A 83 -0.63 16.63 -13.42
CA PRO A 83 -0.58 15.17 -13.27
C PRO A 83 -0.22 14.68 -11.86
N HIS A 84 0.68 15.34 -11.13
CA HIS A 84 1.05 14.95 -9.78
C HIS A 84 -0.15 15.06 -8.84
N LYS A 85 -0.86 16.19 -8.84
CA LYS A 85 -2.05 16.39 -8.00
C LYS A 85 -3.15 15.37 -8.33
N LYS A 86 -3.43 15.14 -9.62
CA LYS A 86 -4.47 14.17 -10.07
C LYS A 86 -4.14 12.74 -9.69
N ILE A 87 -2.91 12.29 -9.93
CA ILE A 87 -2.47 10.93 -9.59
C ILE A 87 -2.41 10.75 -8.07
N GLY A 88 -1.97 11.78 -7.33
CA GLY A 88 -1.96 11.74 -5.86
C GLY A 88 -3.36 11.57 -5.27
N LEU A 89 -4.36 12.30 -5.77
CA LEU A 89 -5.76 12.11 -5.38
C LEU A 89 -6.27 10.72 -5.73
N ALA A 90 -6.02 10.26 -6.96
CA ALA A 90 -6.39 8.91 -7.38
C ALA A 90 -5.76 7.86 -6.47
N LEU A 91 -4.48 7.99 -6.12
CA LEU A 91 -3.77 7.06 -5.26
C LEU A 91 -4.36 7.01 -3.84
N LEU A 92 -4.78 8.15 -3.27
CA LEU A 92 -5.49 8.18 -1.99
C LEU A 92 -6.83 7.43 -2.08
N ILE A 93 -7.62 7.68 -3.12
CA ILE A 93 -8.91 7.01 -3.35
C ILE A 93 -8.70 5.50 -3.50
N LEU A 94 -7.74 5.08 -4.33
CA LEU A 94 -7.42 3.67 -4.54
C LEU A 94 -6.97 2.99 -3.24
N TYR A 95 -6.18 3.67 -2.41
CA TYR A 95 -5.77 3.19 -1.10
C TYR A 95 -6.99 2.98 -0.17
N LEU A 96 -7.90 3.94 -0.08
CA LEU A 96 -9.13 3.79 0.72
C LEU A 96 -10.02 2.65 0.22
N ILE A 97 -10.20 2.54 -1.11
CA ILE A 97 -10.92 1.42 -1.74
C ILE A 97 -10.24 0.09 -1.38
N GLN A 98 -8.92 0.03 -1.42
CA GLN A 98 -8.17 -1.18 -1.09
C GLN A 98 -8.32 -1.59 0.39
N LEU A 99 -8.43 -0.63 1.32
CA LEU A 99 -8.76 -0.91 2.72
C LEU A 99 -10.16 -1.53 2.84
N VAL A 100 -11.16 -0.96 2.15
CA VAL A 100 -12.52 -1.50 2.14
C VAL A 100 -12.55 -2.90 1.55
N ILE A 101 -11.90 -3.13 0.40
CA ILE A 101 -11.78 -4.46 -0.21
C ILE A 101 -11.10 -5.43 0.77
N GLY A 102 -10.02 -5.02 1.42
CA GLY A 102 -9.31 -5.84 2.41
C GLY A 102 -10.22 -6.26 3.57
N LEU A 103 -10.97 -5.30 4.12
CA LEU A 103 -11.98 -5.58 5.14
C LEU A 103 -13.04 -6.55 4.59
N THR A 104 -13.56 -6.31 3.38
CA THR A 104 -14.58 -7.16 2.79
C THR A 104 -14.10 -8.60 2.61
N VAL A 105 -12.88 -8.79 2.11
CA VAL A 105 -12.29 -10.12 1.91
C VAL A 105 -12.13 -10.89 3.22
N HIS A 106 -11.85 -10.19 4.33
CA HIS A 106 -11.62 -10.81 5.63
C HIS A 106 -12.90 -11.05 6.44
N TYR A 107 -13.93 -10.22 6.28
CA TYR A 107 -15.16 -10.28 7.08
C TYR A 107 -16.36 -10.85 6.32
N PHE A 108 -16.43 -10.69 5.00
CA PHE A 108 -17.51 -11.22 4.17
C PHE A 108 -17.00 -12.41 3.35
N LYS A 109 -17.29 -13.63 3.85
CA LYS A 109 -17.05 -14.86 3.11
C LYS A 109 -18.14 -15.03 2.07
N THR A 110 -17.85 -14.65 0.82
CA THR A 110 -18.76 -15.02 -0.27
C THR A 110 -18.75 -16.54 -0.43
N PRO A 111 -19.90 -17.18 -0.68
CA PRO A 111 -19.96 -18.59 -1.03
C PRO A 111 -19.00 -18.83 -2.19
N SER A 112 -18.13 -19.83 -2.08
CA SER A 112 -17.26 -20.18 -3.19
C SER A 112 -18.13 -20.72 -4.34
N LEU A 113 -18.45 -19.86 -5.30
CA LEU A 113 -19.16 -20.24 -6.53
C LEU A 113 -18.42 -21.32 -7.36
N PHE A 114 -17.13 -21.57 -7.06
CA PHE A 114 -16.27 -22.52 -7.77
C PHE A 114 -15.69 -23.62 -6.86
N GLY A 115 -16.54 -24.43 -6.23
CA GLY A 115 -16.10 -25.71 -5.61
C GLY A 115 -15.10 -25.56 -4.45
N GLY A 116 -15.33 -24.61 -3.55
CA GLY A 116 -14.46 -24.32 -2.40
C GLY A 116 -13.15 -23.59 -2.71
N ARG A 117 -12.87 -23.21 -3.97
CA ARG A 117 -11.62 -22.51 -4.34
C ARG A 117 -11.54 -21.10 -3.75
N ARG A 118 -10.31 -20.56 -3.66
CA ARG A 118 -10.07 -19.22 -3.12
C ARG A 118 -10.93 -18.20 -3.88
N PRO A 119 -11.78 -17.42 -3.19
CA PRO A 119 -12.70 -16.51 -3.86
C PRO A 119 -11.98 -15.47 -4.75
N PRO A 120 -12.50 -15.13 -5.96
CA PRO A 120 -11.85 -14.22 -6.91
C PRO A 120 -11.42 -12.88 -6.32
N GLN A 121 -12.20 -12.32 -5.40
CA GLN A 121 -11.90 -11.05 -4.73
C GLN A 121 -10.57 -11.05 -3.97
N ASN A 122 -10.08 -12.23 -3.54
CA ASN A 122 -8.76 -12.34 -2.92
C ASN A 122 -7.61 -12.08 -3.89
N TYR A 123 -7.75 -12.57 -5.13
CA TYR A 123 -6.76 -12.35 -6.18
C TYR A 123 -6.81 -10.90 -6.62
N PHE A 124 -8.02 -10.37 -6.79
CA PHE A 124 -8.21 -8.95 -7.09
C PHE A 124 -7.56 -8.06 -6.01
N HIS A 125 -7.86 -8.29 -4.73
CA HIS A 125 -7.24 -7.54 -3.62
C HIS A 125 -5.71 -7.56 -3.66
N ALA A 126 -5.11 -8.72 -3.95
CA ALA A 126 -3.65 -8.85 -4.02
C ALA A 126 -3.05 -8.11 -5.23
N LEU A 127 -3.63 -8.28 -6.42
CA LEU A 127 -3.16 -7.64 -7.65
C LEU A 127 -3.39 -6.12 -7.63
N PHE A 128 -4.55 -5.69 -7.16
CA PHE A 128 -4.89 -4.27 -7.00
C PHE A 128 -3.96 -3.59 -6.01
N GLY A 129 -3.63 -4.24 -4.88
CA GLY A 129 -2.64 -3.73 -3.92
C GLY A 129 -1.24 -3.58 -4.52
N LEU A 130 -0.79 -4.53 -5.36
CA LEU A 130 0.48 -4.40 -6.08
C LEU A 130 0.47 -3.26 -7.08
N ALA A 131 -0.63 -3.07 -7.81
CA ALA A 131 -0.79 -1.96 -8.75
C ALA A 131 -0.72 -0.61 -8.02
N ILE A 132 -1.34 -0.49 -6.83
CA ILE A 132 -1.24 0.71 -5.98
C ILE A 132 0.22 0.97 -5.57
N ILE A 133 0.98 -0.04 -5.16
CA ILE A 133 2.39 0.15 -4.79
C ILE A 133 3.24 0.59 -6.00
N ALA A 134 3.01 -0.01 -7.18
CA ALA A 134 3.70 0.40 -8.40
C ALA A 134 3.38 1.86 -8.77
N LEU A 135 2.10 2.24 -8.74
CA LEU A 135 1.66 3.61 -8.99
C LEU A 135 2.21 4.58 -7.94
N ALA A 136 2.30 4.17 -6.68
CA ALA A 136 2.87 4.99 -5.62
C ALA A 136 4.37 5.21 -5.82
N SER A 137 5.13 4.19 -6.24
CA SER A 137 6.53 4.35 -6.61
C SER A 137 6.69 5.33 -7.76
N TYR A 138 5.86 5.23 -8.81
CA TYR A 138 5.84 6.20 -9.90
C TYR A 138 5.51 7.62 -9.40
N GLN A 139 4.52 7.76 -8.53
CA GLN A 139 4.08 9.07 -8.03
C GLN A 139 5.17 9.77 -7.20
N VAL A 140 5.87 9.02 -6.35
CA VAL A 140 6.99 9.55 -5.56
C VAL A 140 8.17 9.90 -6.47
N HIS A 141 8.46 9.08 -7.49
CA HIS A 141 9.44 9.43 -8.51
C HIS A 141 9.07 10.74 -9.22
N TYR A 142 7.83 10.84 -9.72
CA TYR A 142 7.35 12.05 -10.40
C TYR A 142 7.50 13.28 -9.49
N GLY A 143 7.11 13.15 -8.22
CA GLY A 143 7.25 14.18 -7.20
C GLY A 143 8.69 14.72 -7.06
N MET A 144 9.66 13.81 -6.93
CA MET A 144 11.06 14.19 -6.70
C MET A 144 11.81 14.68 -7.95
N TYR A 145 11.45 14.17 -9.14
CA TYR A 145 12.20 14.43 -10.37
C TYR A 145 11.60 15.57 -11.19
N PHE A 146 10.31 15.83 -11.07
CA PHE A 146 9.61 16.83 -11.87
C PHE A 146 8.85 17.83 -11.01
N GLU A 147 7.94 17.36 -10.15
CA GLU A 147 7.01 18.24 -9.44
C GLU A 147 7.74 19.23 -8.53
N TRP A 148 8.75 18.76 -7.78
CA TRP A 148 9.54 19.62 -6.90
C TRP A 148 10.14 20.81 -7.65
N ALA A 149 10.75 20.54 -8.81
CA ALA A 149 11.37 21.58 -9.60
C ALA A 149 10.34 22.51 -10.24
N HIS A 150 9.23 21.94 -10.71
CA HIS A 150 8.15 22.67 -11.36
C HIS A 150 7.40 23.60 -10.40
N ALA A 151 6.97 23.08 -9.25
CA ALA A 151 6.13 23.79 -8.29
C ALA A 151 6.92 24.77 -7.41
N LEU A 152 8.19 24.49 -7.12
CA LEU A 152 9.00 25.27 -6.16
C LEU A 152 10.18 26.00 -6.82
N GLY A 153 10.32 25.93 -8.16
CA GLY A 153 11.38 26.62 -8.90
C GLY A 153 12.79 26.03 -8.70
N ASN A 154 12.93 24.92 -7.96
CA ASN A 154 14.16 24.16 -7.78
C ASN A 154 15.34 24.92 -7.15
N ALA A 155 15.09 25.97 -6.36
CA ALA A 155 16.14 26.70 -5.63
C ALA A 155 16.93 25.78 -4.68
N HIS A 156 16.24 24.82 -4.07
CA HIS A 156 16.83 23.74 -3.28
C HIS A 156 16.52 22.38 -3.92
N PRO A 157 17.39 21.85 -4.80
CA PRO A 157 17.11 20.59 -5.48
C PRO A 157 16.98 19.39 -4.54
N VAL A 158 16.11 18.43 -4.90
CA VAL A 158 15.99 17.16 -4.17
C VAL A 158 17.34 16.45 -4.14
N MET A 159 17.77 16.09 -2.93
CA MET A 159 19.04 15.41 -2.70
C MET A 159 19.10 14.06 -3.42
N SER A 160 20.27 13.70 -3.96
CA SER A 160 20.51 12.38 -4.58
C SER A 160 20.21 11.24 -3.61
N GLY A 161 20.46 11.42 -2.31
CA GLY A 161 20.12 10.45 -1.28
C GLY A 161 18.62 10.07 -1.26
N CYS A 162 17.70 11.01 -1.46
CA CYS A 162 16.27 10.73 -1.53
C CYS A 162 15.92 9.90 -2.77
N LYS A 163 16.57 10.20 -3.91
CA LYS A 163 16.41 9.46 -5.17
C LYS A 163 16.93 8.03 -5.05
N HIS A 164 18.09 7.84 -4.43
CA HIS A 164 18.64 6.51 -4.15
C HIS A 164 17.78 5.74 -3.15
N PHE A 165 17.23 6.41 -2.14
CA PHE A 165 16.31 5.80 -1.18
C PHE A 165 15.03 5.29 -1.87
N TRP A 166 14.42 6.09 -2.74
CA TRP A 166 13.28 5.65 -3.55
C TRP A 166 13.59 4.42 -4.40
N LEU A 167 14.73 4.44 -5.09
CA LEU A 167 15.16 3.31 -5.91
C LEU A 167 15.33 2.06 -5.04
N GLY A 168 16.03 2.19 -3.91
CA GLY A 168 16.27 1.11 -2.95
C GLY A 168 14.97 0.54 -2.39
N CYS A 169 14.04 1.37 -1.92
CA CYS A 169 12.73 0.91 -1.44
C CYS A 169 11.96 0.16 -2.53
N THR A 170 11.94 0.71 -3.75
CA THR A 170 11.21 0.13 -4.88
C THR A 170 11.80 -1.23 -5.27
N THR A 171 13.11 -1.31 -5.52
CA THR A 171 13.76 -2.57 -5.92
C THR A 171 13.72 -3.61 -4.81
N THR A 172 13.93 -3.21 -3.56
CA THR A 172 13.86 -4.11 -2.40
C THR A 172 12.47 -4.69 -2.25
N PHE A 173 11.41 -3.88 -2.33
CA PHE A 173 10.04 -4.37 -2.24
C PHE A 173 9.73 -5.40 -3.33
N PHE A 174 9.97 -5.05 -4.60
CA PHE A 174 9.63 -5.95 -5.70
C PHE A 174 10.50 -7.22 -5.70
N GLY A 175 11.78 -7.11 -5.35
CA GLY A 175 12.67 -8.25 -5.17
C GLY A 175 12.21 -9.19 -4.05
N LEU A 176 11.94 -8.64 -2.86
CA LEU A 176 11.43 -9.42 -1.73
C LEU A 176 10.04 -10.00 -2.01
N TYR A 177 9.18 -9.28 -2.72
CA TYR A 177 7.86 -9.79 -3.08
C TYR A 177 7.98 -10.99 -4.03
N ALA A 178 8.84 -10.87 -5.05
CA ALA A 178 9.12 -11.93 -6.02
C ALA A 178 9.70 -13.18 -5.34
N ILE A 179 10.69 -13.02 -4.45
CA ILE A 179 11.24 -14.13 -3.65
C ILE A 179 10.13 -14.80 -2.82
N GLY A 180 9.26 -14.00 -2.21
CA GLY A 180 8.13 -14.51 -1.43
C GLY A 180 7.13 -15.35 -2.23
N LEU A 181 7.12 -15.26 -3.57
CA LEU A 181 6.27 -16.10 -4.42
C LEU A 181 6.66 -17.58 -4.37
N VAL A 182 7.89 -17.92 -3.96
CA VAL A 182 8.31 -19.32 -3.70
C VAL A 182 7.39 -20.00 -2.68
N LEU A 183 6.81 -19.22 -1.75
CA LEU A 183 5.89 -19.74 -0.73
C LEU A 183 4.48 -20.04 -1.27
N LEU A 184 4.14 -19.65 -2.51
CA LEU A 184 2.80 -19.89 -3.09
C LEU A 184 2.45 -21.37 -3.17
N ARG A 185 3.42 -22.23 -3.52
CA ARG A 185 3.19 -23.68 -3.58
C ARG A 185 2.77 -24.22 -2.22
N ARG A 186 3.44 -23.77 -1.16
CA ARG A 186 3.09 -24.13 0.22
C ARG A 186 1.71 -23.60 0.60
N GLN A 187 1.43 -22.34 0.28
CA GLN A 187 0.13 -21.72 0.54
C GLN A 187 -1.02 -22.52 -0.10
N TYR A 188 -0.92 -22.84 -1.40
CA TYR A 188 -1.97 -23.58 -2.10
C TYR A 188 -2.16 -25.00 -1.58
N ARG A 189 -1.08 -25.68 -1.17
CA ARG A 189 -1.17 -27.00 -0.50
C ARG A 189 -1.91 -26.92 0.84
N GLN A 190 -1.61 -25.91 1.66
CA GLN A 190 -2.29 -25.70 2.94
C GLN A 190 -3.78 -25.37 2.74
N GLU A 191 -4.09 -24.52 1.76
CA GLU A 191 -5.49 -24.21 1.39
C GLU A 191 -6.22 -25.46 0.88
N ALA A 192 -5.58 -26.30 0.07
CA ALA A 192 -6.16 -27.56 -0.41
C ALA A 192 -6.45 -28.55 0.72
N ALA A 193 -5.48 -28.78 1.60
CA ALA A 193 -5.66 -29.65 2.77
C ALA A 193 -6.76 -29.11 3.71
N GLY A 194 -6.86 -27.78 3.87
CA GLY A 194 -7.94 -27.15 4.62
C GLY A 194 -9.33 -27.44 4.04
N ARG A 195 -9.47 -27.39 2.71
CA ARG A 195 -10.73 -27.74 2.01
C ARG A 195 -11.09 -29.21 2.20
N GLU A 196 -10.14 -30.12 2.03
CA GLU A 196 -10.41 -31.55 2.21
C GLU A 196 -10.89 -31.88 3.63
N ARG A 197 -10.31 -31.23 4.65
CA ARG A 197 -10.76 -31.38 6.05
C ARG A 197 -12.19 -30.88 6.25
N MET A 198 -12.57 -29.76 5.63
CA MET A 198 -13.95 -29.26 5.69
C MET A 198 -14.94 -30.21 5.01
N LEU A 199 -14.57 -30.80 3.87
CA LEU A 199 -15.43 -31.75 3.15
C LEU A 199 -15.58 -33.10 3.88
N LYS A 200 -14.49 -33.61 4.48
CA LYS A 200 -14.49 -34.89 5.23
C LYS A 200 -15.07 -34.77 6.65
N GLY A 201 -15.08 -33.56 7.22
CA GLY A 201 -15.54 -33.27 8.58
C GLY A 201 -17.06 -33.11 8.76
N SER A 202 -17.88 -33.34 7.73
CA SER A 202 -19.35 -33.42 7.86
C SER A 202 -19.86 -34.86 7.91
N PRO A 203 -19.77 -35.51 9.08
CA PRO A 203 -20.80 -36.44 9.50
C PRO A 203 -21.41 -35.95 10.83
N GLY A 204 -22.60 -35.33 10.77
CA GLY A 204 -23.48 -35.06 11.93
C GLY A 204 -22.87 -34.26 13.10
N GLY A 205 -23.12 -32.96 13.16
CA GLY A 205 -22.78 -32.15 14.34
C GLY A 205 -23.43 -30.78 14.27
N SER A 206 -24.20 -30.43 15.29
CA SER A 206 -25.08 -29.27 15.36
C SER A 206 -24.39 -27.95 14.98
N GLY A 207 -25.16 -27.08 14.35
CA GLY A 207 -24.76 -25.77 13.91
C GLY A 207 -24.22 -24.91 15.06
N THR A 208 -22.91 -24.80 15.13
CA THR A 208 -22.26 -23.56 15.56
C THR A 208 -21.18 -23.27 14.54
N ALA A 209 -21.54 -22.43 13.57
CA ALA A 209 -20.59 -21.86 12.64
C ALA A 209 -19.50 -21.14 13.44
N LEU A 210 -18.35 -21.80 13.59
CA LEU A 210 -17.16 -21.19 14.16
C LEU A 210 -16.73 -20.06 13.23
N LYS A 211 -16.99 -18.84 13.71
CA LYS A 211 -16.55 -17.57 13.13
C LYS A 211 -15.06 -17.68 12.79
N ALA A 212 -14.76 -17.48 11.51
CA ALA A 212 -13.43 -17.61 10.92
C ALA A 212 -13.20 -16.50 9.92
#